data_AF-A0A2T5LDL2-F1
#
_entry.id   AF-A0A2T5LDL2-F1
#
_cell.length_a   1.000
_cell.length_b   1.000
_cell.length_c   1.000
_cell.angle_alpha   90.00
_cell.angle_beta   90.00
_cell.angle_gamma   90.00
#
_symmetry.space_group_name_H-M   'P 1'
#
loop_
_entity.id
_entity.type
_entity.pdbx_description
1 polymer ?
#
loop_
_entity_poly.entity_id
_entity_poly.type
_entity_poly.pdbx_seq_one_letter_code
_entity_poly.pdbx_strand_id
1 'polypeptide(L)'
;MPAKKEHPVERSIGYHADPDASAHDLMNESIQWLQYARGVTGLLADLIHEADRVDCQRVALSLEAIAALTLMGVQCTAQAHVRMHWEGAGKTGPD
;
A
#
# COMPACT_ATOMS: atom_id res chain seq x y z
N MET A 1 0.75 -31.75 -29.20
CA MET A 1 0.76 -30.27 -29.04
C MET A 1 0.38 -29.96 -27.60
N PRO A 2 1.29 -29.47 -26.74
CA PRO A 2 0.92 -29.13 -25.38
C PRO A 2 0.26 -27.74 -25.33
N ALA A 3 -0.92 -27.69 -24.73
CA ALA A 3 -1.69 -26.46 -24.54
C ALA A 3 -0.91 -25.47 -23.67
N LYS A 4 -0.75 -24.25 -24.20
CA LYS A 4 -0.16 -23.10 -23.51
C LYS A 4 -1.10 -22.70 -22.38
N LYS A 5 -0.71 -22.95 -21.12
CA LYS A 5 -1.43 -22.45 -19.96
C LYS A 5 -1.20 -20.95 -19.90
N GLU A 6 -2.23 -20.17 -20.23
CA GLU A 6 -2.23 -18.73 -19.98
C GLU A 6 -2.31 -18.53 -18.47
N HIS A 7 -1.25 -17.95 -17.90
CA HIS A 7 -1.29 -17.47 -16.52
C HIS A 7 -2.32 -16.34 -16.46
N PRO A 8 -3.31 -16.39 -15.55
CA PRO A 8 -4.16 -15.24 -15.33
C PRO A 8 -3.24 -14.12 -14.87
N VAL A 9 -3.29 -13.00 -15.58
CA VAL A 9 -2.70 -11.75 -15.10
C VAL A 9 -3.43 -11.42 -13.81
N GLU A 10 -2.84 -11.82 -12.69
CA GLU A 10 -3.14 -11.25 -11.38
C GLU A 10 -3.04 -9.76 -11.60
N ARG A 11 -4.21 -9.11 -11.65
CA ARG A 11 -4.31 -7.67 -11.77
C ARG A 11 -3.77 -7.13 -10.45
N SER A 12 -2.46 -7.00 -10.38
CA SER A 12 -1.77 -6.31 -9.31
C SER A 12 -2.54 -5.02 -9.11
N ILE A 13 -3.16 -4.88 -7.93
CA ILE A 13 -3.75 -3.62 -7.51
C ILE A 13 -2.55 -2.72 -7.24
N GLY A 14 -1.98 -2.19 -8.32
CA GLY A 14 -0.89 -1.25 -8.28
C GLY A 14 -1.45 0.09 -7.86
N TYR A 15 -0.92 0.66 -6.79
CA TYR A 15 -1.11 2.06 -6.50
C TYR A 15 -0.50 2.88 -7.64
N HIS A 16 -1.36 3.55 -8.40
CA HIS A 16 -0.94 4.54 -9.37
C HIS A 16 -0.92 5.90 -8.68
N ALA A 17 0.21 6.21 -8.05
CA ALA A 17 0.44 7.56 -7.56
C ALA A 17 0.39 8.55 -8.74
N ASP A 18 0.01 9.78 -8.45
CA ASP A 18 0.13 10.88 -9.40
C ASP A 18 1.58 10.92 -9.95
N PRO A 19 1.79 10.81 -11.28
CA PRO A 19 3.12 10.86 -11.87
C PRO A 19 3.86 12.15 -11.53
N ASP A 20 3.17 13.23 -11.18
CA ASP A 20 3.77 14.53 -10.84
C ASP A 20 3.99 14.74 -9.33
N ALA A 21 3.56 13.81 -8.46
CA ALA A 21 3.72 13.93 -7.00
C ALA A 21 5.19 14.03 -6.56
N SER A 22 5.54 14.97 -5.69
CA SER A 22 6.91 15.04 -5.16
C SER A 22 7.23 13.84 -4.25
N ALA A 23 8.52 13.62 -3.95
CA ALA A 23 8.89 12.62 -2.94
C ALA A 23 8.28 12.92 -1.56
N HIS A 24 8.07 14.19 -1.23
CA HIS A 24 7.42 14.60 0.01
C HIS A 24 5.92 14.22 0.01
N ASP A 25 5.22 14.49 -1.09
CA ASP A 25 3.80 14.15 -1.25
C ASP A 25 3.58 12.64 -1.12
N LEU A 26 4.44 11.84 -1.76
CA LEU A 26 4.43 10.38 -1.64
C LEU A 26 4.70 9.89 -0.21
N MET A 27 5.60 10.53 0.52
CA MET A 27 5.82 10.19 1.94
C MET A 27 4.61 10.55 2.80
N ASN A 28 3.94 11.67 2.52
CA ASN A 28 2.72 12.04 3.22
C ASN A 28 1.56 11.07 2.94
N GLU A 29 1.36 10.69 1.68
CA GLU A 29 0.42 9.63 1.28
C GLU A 29 0.72 8.31 1.99
N SER A 30 2.00 7.90 2.04
CA SER A 30 2.42 6.69 2.77
C SER A 30 1.97 6.72 4.23
N ILE A 31 2.24 7.82 4.92
CA ILE A 31 1.84 8.01 6.31
C ILE A 31 0.32 7.93 6.46
N GLN A 32 -0.44 8.53 5.54
CA GLN A 32 -1.89 8.48 5.56
C GLN A 32 -2.43 7.05 5.42
N TRP A 33 -1.90 6.27 4.47
CA TRP A 33 -2.27 4.86 4.30
C TRP A 33 -1.99 4.02 5.56
N LEU A 34 -0.84 4.23 6.19
CA LEU A 34 -0.47 3.54 7.43
C LEU A 34 -1.33 3.95 8.63
N GLN A 35 -1.73 5.23 8.71
CA GLN A 35 -2.65 5.70 9.73
C GLN A 35 -4.05 5.09 9.56
N TYR A 36 -4.54 4.98 8.32
CA TYR A 36 -5.79 4.26 8.06
C TYR A 36 -5.71 2.79 8.43
N ALA A 37 -4.63 2.09 8.04
CA ALA A 37 -4.42 0.70 8.44
C ALA A 37 -4.44 0.53 9.96
N ARG A 38 -3.79 1.44 10.70
CA ARG A 38 -3.80 1.46 12.16
C ARG A 38 -5.19 1.72 12.73
N GLY A 39 -5.94 2.66 12.16
CA GLY A 39 -7.32 2.96 12.58
C GLY A 39 -8.26 1.77 12.39
N VAL A 40 -8.21 1.13 11.23
CA VAL A 40 -9.00 -0.07 10.93
C VAL A 40 -8.62 -1.24 11.85
N THR A 41 -7.32 -1.38 12.15
CA THR A 41 -6.84 -2.41 13.09
C THR A 41 -7.41 -2.18 14.49
N GLY A 42 -7.42 -0.94 14.98
CA GLY A 42 -8.01 -0.59 16.27
C GLY A 42 -9.51 -0.90 16.33
N LEU A 43 -10.26 -0.43 15.32
CA LEU A 43 -11.69 -0.71 15.21
C LEU A 43 -11.99 -2.21 15.17
N LEU A 44 -11.21 -2.99 14.43
CA LEU A 44 -11.36 -4.45 14.36
C LEU A 44 -11.10 -5.11 15.72
N ALA A 45 -10.10 -4.62 16.46
CA ALA A 45 -9.79 -5.13 17.79
C ALA A 45 -10.93 -4.86 18.78
N ASP A 46 -11.50 -3.65 18.77
CA ASP A 46 -12.64 -3.27 19.61
C ASP A 46 -13.86 -4.15 19.28
N LEU A 47 -14.16 -4.34 17.99
CA LEU A 47 -15.26 -5.20 17.54
C LEU A 47 -15.07 -6.67 17.95
N ILE A 48 -13.86 -7.22 17.87
CA ILE A 48 -13.57 -8.59 18.30
C ILE A 48 -13.69 -8.71 19.82
N HIS A 49 -13.22 -7.72 20.57
CA HIS A 49 -13.27 -7.72 22.03
C HIS A 49 -14.70 -7.66 22.56
N GLU A 50 -15.57 -6.86 21.92
CA GLU A 50 -16.97 -6.67 22.32
C GLU A 50 -17.91 -7.76 21.77
N ALA A 51 -17.47 -8.58 20.82
CA ALA A 51 -18.33 -9.57 20.19
C ALA A 51 -18.56 -10.81 21.08
N ASP A 52 -19.83 -11.11 21.34
CA ASP A 52 -20.24 -12.39 21.96
C ASP A 52 -19.79 -13.60 21.11
N ARG A 53 -19.77 -13.44 19.77
CA ARG A 53 -19.28 -14.41 18.79
C ARG A 53 -18.59 -13.70 17.64
N VAL A 54 -17.36 -14.09 17.34
CA VAL A 54 -16.59 -13.54 16.21
C VAL A 54 -17.07 -14.11 14.88
N ASP A 55 -17.34 -13.23 13.92
CA ASP A 55 -17.54 -13.59 12.51
C ASP A 55 -16.19 -13.65 11.80
N CYS A 56 -15.63 -14.86 11.68
CA CYS A 56 -14.32 -15.07 11.07
C CYS A 56 -14.22 -14.60 9.61
N GLN A 57 -15.33 -14.61 8.86
CA GLN A 57 -15.32 -14.14 7.48
C GLN A 57 -15.15 -12.62 7.43
N ARG A 58 -15.85 -11.88 8.29
CA ARG A 58 -15.68 -10.43 8.39
C ARG A 58 -14.29 -10.04 8.89
N VAL A 59 -13.75 -10.78 9.86
CA VAL A 59 -12.36 -10.58 10.32
C VAL A 59 -11.36 -10.78 9.18
N ALA A 60 -11.49 -11.86 8.40
CA ALA A 60 -10.62 -12.12 7.26
C ALA A 60 -10.67 -10.97 6.23
N LEU A 61 -11.86 -10.50 5.88
CA LEU A 61 -12.03 -9.36 4.97
C LEU A 61 -11.40 -8.07 5.52
N SER A 62 -11.53 -7.80 6.82
CA SER A 62 -10.89 -6.63 7.44
C SER A 62 -9.36 -6.75 7.42
N LEU A 63 -8.80 -7.95 7.62
CA LEU A 63 -7.37 -8.19 7.53
C LEU A 63 -6.84 -8.02 6.10
N GLU A 64 -7.60 -8.45 5.08
CA GLU A 64 -7.26 -8.19 3.67
C GLU A 64 -7.25 -6.68 3.37
N ALA A 65 -8.21 -5.93 3.90
CA ALA A 65 -8.21 -4.47 3.76
C ALA A 65 -7.00 -3.82 4.44
N ILE A 66 -6.63 -4.25 5.65
CA ILE A 66 -5.43 -3.76 6.36
C ILE A 66 -4.16 -4.07 5.56
N ALA A 67 -4.06 -5.27 4.98
CA ALA A 67 -2.93 -5.67 4.14
C ALA A 67 -2.84 -4.80 2.89
N ALA A 68 -3.97 -4.52 2.23
CA ALA A 68 -4.02 -3.63 1.08
C ALA A 68 -3.54 -2.22 1.45
N LEU A 69 -4.11 -1.59 2.50
CA LEU A 69 -3.70 -0.26 2.97
C LEU A 69 -2.20 -0.19 3.29
N THR A 70 -1.68 -1.22 3.95
CA THR A 70 -0.24 -1.32 4.27
C THR A 70 0.61 -1.39 3.01
N LEU A 71 0.19 -2.20 2.02
CA LEU A 71 0.89 -2.31 0.74
C LEU A 71 0.93 -0.97 -0.01
N MET A 72 -0.15 -0.19 0.02
CA MET A 72 -0.18 1.15 -0.59
C MET A 72 0.88 2.06 0.03
N GLY A 73 1.01 2.07 1.37
CA GLY A 73 2.04 2.85 2.06
C GLY A 73 3.46 2.43 1.69
N VAL A 74 3.70 1.12 1.58
CA VAL A 74 5.00 0.59 1.11
C VAL A 74 5.30 1.06 -0.33
N GLN A 75 4.32 0.99 -1.23
CA GLN A 75 4.48 1.44 -2.62
C GLN A 75 4.76 2.94 -2.70
N CYS A 76 4.04 3.78 -1.94
CA CYS A 76 4.30 5.21 -1.82
C CYS A 76 5.75 5.49 -1.39
N THR A 77 6.21 4.79 -0.35
CA THR A 77 7.56 4.94 0.19
C THR A 77 8.63 4.53 -0.83
N ALA A 78 8.43 3.40 -1.52
CA ALA A 78 9.34 2.95 -2.57
C ALA A 78 9.45 3.97 -3.71
N GLN A 79 8.32 4.54 -4.15
CA GLN A 79 8.31 5.56 -5.20
C GLN A 79 8.99 6.86 -4.73
N ALA A 80 8.79 7.28 -3.47
CA ALA A 80 9.47 8.44 -2.91
C ALA A 80 11.00 8.27 -2.92
N HIS A 81 11.49 7.10 -2.51
CA HIS A 81 12.91 6.77 -2.55
C HIS A 81 13.49 6.85 -3.96
N VAL A 82 12.77 6.32 -4.95
CA VAL A 82 13.19 6.42 -6.36
C VAL A 82 13.31 7.89 -6.76
N ARG A 83 12.28 8.72 -6.53
CA ARG A 83 12.31 10.16 -6.89
C ARG A 83 13.48 10.91 -6.24
N MET A 84 13.70 10.71 -4.94
CA MET A 84 14.82 11.34 -4.24
C MET A 84 16.18 10.97 -4.85
N HIS A 85 16.34 9.72 -5.29
CA HIS A 85 17.59 9.27 -5.92
C HIS A 85 17.83 9.92 -7.29
N TRP A 86 16.77 10.15 -8.08
CA TRP A 86 16.87 10.85 -9.36
C TRP A 86 17.09 12.36 -9.18
N GLU A 87 16.41 13.00 -8.23
CA GLU A 87 16.58 14.41 -7.91
C GLU A 87 17.98 14.72 -7.34
N GLY A 88 18.54 13.81 -6.56
CA GLY A 88 19.92 13.91 -6.05
C GLY A 88 20.98 13.77 -7.15
N ALA A 89 20.77 12.87 -8.11
CA ALA A 89 21.69 12.64 -9.22
C ALA A 89 21.70 13.81 -10.24
N GLY A 90 20.59 14.55 -10.37
CA GLY A 90 20.51 15.73 -11.23
C GLY A 90 21.25 16.97 -10.71
N LYS A 91 21.59 17.01 -9.42
CA LYS A 91 22.32 18.13 -8.79
C LYS A 91 23.84 17.98 -8.78
N THR A 92 24.38 16.90 -9.34
CA THR A 92 25.84 16.62 -9.37
C THR A 92 26.44 16.56 -10.79
N GLY A 93 25.80 17.19 -11.78
CA GLY A 93 26.42 17.42 -13.09
C GLY A 93 27.46 18.55 -13.03
N PRO A 94 28.62 18.45 -13.71
CA PRO A 94 29.69 19.45 -13.60
C PRO A 94 29.32 20.74 -14.36
N ASP A 95 29.51 21.88 -13.70
CA ASP A 95 29.55 23.23 -14.31
C ASP A 95 30.73 23.37 -15.29
#